data_AF-A0AAD1HHJ3-F1
#
_entry.id   AF-A0AAD1HHJ3-F1
#
_cell.length_a   1.000
_cell.length_b   1.000
_cell.length_c   1.000
_cell.angle_alpha   90.00
_cell.angle_beta   90.00
_cell.angle_gamma   90.00
#
_symmetry.space_group_name_H-M   'P 1'
#
loop_
_entity.id
_entity.type
_entity.pdbx_description
1 polymer ?
#
loop_
_entity_poly.entity_id
_entity_poly.type
_entity_poly.pdbx_seq_one_letter_code
_entity_poly.pdbx_strand_id
1 'polypeptide(L)'
;MPKVLAAQGEWLTSAVAVLHDGGCDDVIVVLGAAIVDVPAPARAVVASDWSDGLSASLRAGLSVADADFAVLHTVDTPDVGADVVRRVLAAAQSSSSGLARAVYDGVPGHPVVVAHQYWAELLDGLHGDEGARRFLAARSDVIEVECADLATGRDIDVR
;
A
#
# COMPACT_ATOMS: atom_id res chain seq x y z
N MET A 1 -13.88 -13.04 6.28
CA MET A 1 -12.71 -13.89 5.95
C MET A 1 -11.43 -13.02 5.92
N PRO A 2 -10.21 -13.52 6.25
CA PRO A 2 -8.97 -12.76 6.03
C PRO A 2 -8.79 -12.39 4.55
N LYS A 3 -8.50 -11.12 4.24
CA LYS A 3 -8.46 -10.61 2.85
C LYS A 3 -7.40 -11.31 1.98
N VAL A 4 -6.31 -11.80 2.58
CA VAL A 4 -5.28 -12.58 1.88
C VAL A 4 -5.77 -13.93 1.32
N LEU A 5 -6.91 -14.44 1.81
CA LEU A 5 -7.57 -15.66 1.33
C LEU A 5 -8.70 -15.38 0.34
N ALA A 6 -9.02 -14.10 0.09
CA ALA A 6 -10.09 -13.71 -0.82
C ALA A 6 -9.83 -14.23 -2.23
N ALA A 7 -10.91 -14.58 -2.94
CA ALA A 7 -10.85 -15.19 -4.27
C ALA A 7 -9.84 -16.34 -4.35
N GLN A 8 -9.77 -17.18 -3.30
CA GLN A 8 -8.83 -18.32 -3.24
C GLN A 8 -7.35 -17.91 -3.34
N GLY A 9 -7.00 -16.69 -2.91
CA GLY A 9 -5.63 -16.15 -2.93
C GLY A 9 -5.26 -15.41 -4.23
N GLU A 10 -6.17 -15.30 -5.19
CA GLU A 10 -5.93 -14.57 -6.45
C GLU A 10 -5.65 -13.09 -6.21
N TRP A 11 -6.33 -12.47 -5.25
CA TRP A 11 -6.14 -11.05 -4.93
C TRP A 11 -4.74 -10.77 -4.39
N LEU A 12 -4.22 -11.65 -3.54
CA LEU A 12 -2.84 -11.54 -3.04
C LEU A 12 -1.84 -11.69 -4.19
N THR A 13 -2.04 -12.69 -5.06
CA THR A 13 -1.16 -12.95 -6.20
C THR A 13 -1.15 -11.77 -7.17
N SER A 14 -2.33 -11.21 -7.47
CA SER A 14 -2.48 -10.03 -8.31
C SER A 14 -1.78 -8.81 -7.72
N ALA A 15 -2.01 -8.52 -6.43
CA ALA A 15 -1.39 -7.38 -5.76
C ALA A 15 0.14 -7.45 -5.76
N VAL A 16 0.71 -8.65 -5.55
CA VAL A 16 2.17 -8.86 -5.64
C VAL A 16 2.69 -8.58 -7.05
N ALA A 17 2.03 -9.13 -8.07
CA ALA A 17 2.42 -8.89 -9.47
C ALA A 17 2.28 -7.41 -9.85
N VAL A 18 1.20 -6.75 -9.45
CA VAL A 18 0.92 -5.33 -9.71
C VAL A 18 1.99 -4.42 -9.10
N LEU A 19 2.44 -4.68 -7.87
CA LEU A 19 3.52 -3.92 -7.24
C LEU A 19 4.85 -4.12 -7.96
N HIS A 20 5.23 -5.38 -8.22
CA HIS A 20 6.47 -5.70 -8.91
C HIS A 20 6.50 -5.09 -10.32
N ASP A 21 5.50 -5.37 -11.14
CA ASP A 21 5.42 -4.88 -12.51
C ASP A 21 5.22 -3.35 -12.58
N GLY A 22 4.69 -2.77 -11.50
CA GLY A 22 4.54 -1.34 -11.28
C GLY A 22 5.85 -0.60 -10.99
N GLY A 23 6.94 -1.32 -10.72
CA GLY A 23 8.27 -0.76 -10.50
C GLY A 23 8.78 -0.85 -9.07
N CYS A 24 8.20 -1.69 -8.22
CA CYS A 24 8.75 -2.01 -6.90
C CYS A 24 9.80 -3.13 -7.00
N ASP A 25 11.02 -2.86 -6.52
CA ASP A 25 12.11 -3.84 -6.54
C ASP A 25 12.01 -4.91 -5.44
N ASP A 26 11.51 -4.55 -4.25
CA ASP A 26 11.22 -5.46 -3.13
C ASP A 26 9.73 -5.39 -2.78
N VAL A 27 9.05 -6.55 -2.77
CA VAL A 27 7.62 -6.64 -2.45
C VAL A 27 7.46 -7.37 -1.11
N ILE A 28 6.94 -6.66 -0.12
CA ILE A 28 6.72 -7.18 1.23
C ILE A 28 5.23 -7.38 1.44
N VAL A 29 4.83 -8.63 1.69
CA VAL A 29 3.47 -8.95 2.11
C VAL A 29 3.43 -9.07 3.61
N VAL A 30 2.68 -8.18 4.26
CA VAL A 30 2.45 -8.25 5.70
C VAL A 30 1.25 -9.12 6.00
N LEU A 31 1.50 -10.20 6.71
CA LEU A 31 0.52 -11.16 7.21
C LEU A 31 0.18 -10.86 8.67
N GLY A 32 -0.98 -11.31 9.11
CA GLY A 32 -1.47 -11.10 10.47
C GLY A 32 -2.44 -12.21 10.87
N ALA A 33 -3.75 -11.92 10.82
CA ALA A 33 -4.82 -12.84 11.22
C ALA A 33 -4.82 -14.21 10.48
N ALA A 34 -4.16 -14.31 9.33
CA ALA A 34 -3.90 -15.57 8.64
C ALA A 34 -2.47 -15.59 8.12
N ILE A 35 -1.83 -16.76 8.25
CA ILE A 35 -0.53 -17.05 7.64
C ILE A 35 -0.78 -17.92 6.41
N VAL A 36 -0.28 -17.46 5.28
CA VAL A 36 -0.46 -18.09 3.97
C VAL A 36 0.89 -18.11 3.24
N ASP A 37 1.01 -18.97 2.23
CA ASP A 37 2.14 -18.93 1.32
C ASP A 37 2.08 -17.63 0.49
N VAL A 38 3.18 -16.88 0.50
CA VAL A 38 3.31 -15.63 -0.25
C VAL A 38 3.91 -15.95 -1.62
N PRO A 39 3.27 -15.53 -2.73
CA PRO A 39 3.77 -15.80 -4.06
C PRO A 39 5.04 -14.98 -4.34
N ALA A 40 5.97 -15.57 -5.08
CA ALA A 40 7.13 -14.85 -5.60
C ALA A 40 6.69 -13.71 -6.55
N PRO A 41 7.44 -12.60 -6.63
CA PRO A 41 8.73 -12.35 -5.98
C PRO A 41 8.64 -11.83 -4.55
N ALA A 42 7.45 -11.77 -3.95
CA ALA A 42 7.28 -11.19 -2.63
C ALA A 42 7.83 -12.07 -1.50
N ARG A 43 8.14 -11.41 -0.38
CA ARG A 43 8.48 -12.06 0.89
C ARG A 43 7.46 -11.73 1.96
N ALA A 44 7.25 -12.67 2.88
CA ALA A 44 6.33 -12.52 3.99
C ALA A 44 6.98 -11.83 5.19
N VAL A 45 6.22 -10.97 5.86
CA VAL A 45 6.49 -10.50 7.22
C VAL A 45 5.23 -10.71 8.04
N VAL A 46 5.37 -11.16 9.28
CA VAL A 46 4.22 -11.37 10.17
C VAL A 46 4.16 -10.25 11.20
N ALA A 47 3.07 -9.49 11.20
CA ALA A 47 2.75 -8.56 12.27
C ALA A 47 2.19 -9.35 13.47
N SER A 48 3.03 -9.59 14.48
CA SER A 48 2.62 -10.35 15.68
C SER A 48 1.52 -9.66 16.48
N ASP A 49 1.47 -8.33 16.38
CA ASP A 49 0.54 -7.39 17.01
C ASP A 49 -0.60 -6.99 16.06
N TRP A 50 -0.92 -7.80 15.06
CA TRP A 50 -1.97 -7.51 14.06
C TRP A 50 -3.33 -7.13 14.67
N SER A 51 -3.63 -7.59 15.90
CA SER A 51 -4.84 -7.25 16.63
C SER A 51 -4.96 -5.78 16.98
N ASP A 52 -3.84 -5.04 16.96
CA ASP A 52 -3.77 -3.60 17.22
C ASP A 52 -4.16 -2.78 15.97
N GLY A 53 -4.50 -3.46 14.88
CA GLY A 53 -5.09 -2.87 13.68
C GLY A 53 -4.12 -2.66 12.53
N LEU A 54 -4.55 -1.85 11.56
CA LEU A 54 -3.76 -1.54 10.36
C LEU A 54 -2.38 -0.93 10.69
N SER A 55 -2.28 -0.19 11.80
CA SER A 55 -1.03 0.40 12.28
C SER A 55 0.08 -0.63 12.50
N ALA A 56 -0.24 -1.79 13.08
CA ALA A 56 0.71 -2.87 13.32
C ALA A 56 1.26 -3.44 12.00
N SER A 57 0.39 -3.63 11.01
CA SER A 57 0.80 -4.14 9.70
C SER A 57 1.74 -3.17 8.99
N LEU A 58 1.40 -1.88 8.98
CA LEU A 58 2.24 -0.86 8.36
C LEU A 58 3.59 -0.71 9.06
N ARG A 59 3.61 -0.79 10.40
CA ARG A 59 4.85 -0.79 11.20
C ARG A 59 5.73 -1.99 10.89
N ALA A 60 5.15 -3.19 10.85
CA ALA A 60 5.90 -4.41 10.53
C ALA A 60 6.50 -4.34 9.12
N GLY A 61 5.75 -3.86 8.13
CA GLY A 61 6.24 -3.71 6.75
C GLY A 61 7.37 -2.68 6.62
N LEU A 62 7.18 -1.46 7.13
CA LEU A 62 8.17 -0.38 6.99
C LEU A 62 9.44 -0.63 7.79
N SER A 63 9.38 -1.34 8.92
CA SER A 63 10.55 -1.63 9.77
C SER A 63 11.56 -2.59 9.15
N VAL A 64 11.16 -3.34 8.12
CA VAL A 64 12.04 -4.29 7.40
C VAL A 64 12.34 -3.85 5.97
N ALA A 65 11.78 -2.71 5.54
CA ALA A 65 11.99 -2.17 4.22
C ALA A 65 13.32 -1.40 4.18
N ASP A 66 14.04 -1.53 3.07
CA ASP A 66 15.27 -0.80 2.80
C ASP A 66 15.18 -0.23 1.38
N ALA A 67 14.58 0.95 1.27
CA ALA A 67 14.27 1.60 0.00
C ALA A 67 14.08 3.11 0.17
N ASP A 68 14.26 3.86 -0.91
CA ASP A 68 14.01 5.31 -0.94
C ASP A 68 12.52 5.66 -0.88
N PHE A 69 11.66 4.77 -1.37
CA PHE A 69 10.21 4.94 -1.42
C PHE A 69 9.49 3.65 -1.01
N ALA A 70 8.40 3.79 -0.25
CA ALA A 70 7.48 2.70 0.01
C ALA A 70 6.18 2.93 -0.76
N VAL A 71 5.73 1.92 -1.50
CA VAL A 71 4.40 1.88 -2.13
C VAL A 71 3.47 1.07 -1.24
N LEU A 72 2.49 1.73 -0.63
CA LEU A 72 1.48 1.12 0.21
C LEU A 72 0.24 0.79 -0.63
N HIS A 73 -0.13 -0.48 -0.65
CA HIS A 73 -1.24 -1.00 -1.44
C HIS A 73 -2.02 -2.07 -0.67
N THR A 74 -3.29 -2.27 -1.02
CA THR A 74 -4.18 -3.20 -0.33
C THR A 74 -4.72 -4.24 -1.30
N VAL A 75 -4.80 -5.50 -0.84
CA VAL A 75 -5.22 -6.64 -1.69
C VAL A 75 -6.71 -6.60 -2.09
N ASP A 76 -7.51 -5.75 -1.44
CA ASP A 76 -8.95 -5.61 -1.68
C ASP A 76 -9.31 -4.62 -2.79
N THR A 77 -8.32 -4.12 -3.53
CA THR A 77 -8.52 -3.25 -4.71
C THR A 77 -8.12 -3.98 -6.00
N PRO A 78 -8.81 -5.08 -6.38
CA PRO A 78 -8.34 -5.99 -7.43
C PRO A 78 -8.37 -5.39 -8.85
N ASP A 79 -9.02 -4.26 -9.05
CA ASP A 79 -9.04 -3.53 -10.33
C ASP A 79 -7.85 -2.59 -10.51
N VAL A 80 -7.08 -2.31 -9.45
CA VAL A 80 -5.90 -1.44 -9.50
C VAL A 80 -4.72 -2.20 -10.14
N GLY A 81 -4.28 -1.71 -11.30
CA GLY A 81 -3.20 -2.31 -12.09
C GLY A 81 -1.81 -1.73 -11.85
N ALA A 82 -0.81 -2.37 -12.47
CA ALA A 82 0.59 -1.95 -12.43
C ALA A 82 0.84 -0.57 -13.07
N ASP A 83 -0.02 -0.17 -14.00
CA ASP A 83 -0.03 1.17 -14.59
C ASP A 83 -0.37 2.27 -13.59
N VAL A 84 -1.33 2.04 -12.69
CA VAL A 84 -1.62 2.94 -11.57
C VAL A 84 -0.41 3.03 -10.65
N VAL A 85 0.16 1.90 -10.22
CA VAL A 85 1.35 1.88 -9.35
C VAL A 85 2.49 2.68 -9.96
N ARG A 86 2.80 2.43 -11.23
CA ARG A 86 3.87 3.14 -11.95
C ARG A 86 3.61 4.65 -12.03
N ARG A 87 2.35 5.04 -12.31
CA ARG A 87 1.97 6.45 -12.43
C ARG A 87 2.14 7.19 -11.10
N VAL A 88 1.68 6.60 -10.00
CA VAL A 88 1.79 7.22 -8.66
C VAL A 88 3.24 7.24 -8.18
N LEU A 89 4.00 6.15 -8.39
CA LEU A 89 5.42 6.09 -8.04
C LEU A 89 6.24 7.14 -8.80
N ALA A 90 6.04 7.27 -10.12
CA ALA A 90 6.73 8.28 -10.91
C ALA A 90 6.39 9.72 -10.46
N ALA A 91 5.15 9.97 -10.05
CA ALA A 91 4.73 11.27 -9.53
C ALA A 91 5.44 11.60 -8.19
N ALA A 92 5.57 10.63 -7.29
CA ALA A 92 6.34 10.80 -6.06
C ALA A 92 7.83 11.05 -6.35
N GLN A 93 8.45 10.25 -7.21
CA GLN A 93 9.86 10.40 -7.58
C GLN A 93 10.19 11.76 -8.22
N SER A 94 9.22 12.34 -8.93
CA SER A 94 9.38 13.63 -9.59
C SER A 94 9.02 14.83 -8.69
N SER A 95 8.42 14.58 -7.52
CA SER A 95 7.99 15.64 -6.61
C SER A 95 9.07 16.00 -5.61
N SER A 96 9.05 17.24 -5.14
CA SER A 96 9.99 17.68 -4.09
C SER A 96 9.69 17.06 -2.73
N SER A 97 8.43 16.68 -2.47
CA SER A 97 8.05 16.01 -1.23
C SER A 97 8.45 14.53 -1.29
N GLY A 98 8.27 13.86 -2.42
CA GLY A 98 8.36 12.39 -2.46
C GLY A 98 7.11 11.70 -1.91
N LEU A 99 5.99 12.44 -1.81
CA LEU A 99 4.69 11.94 -1.39
C LEU A 99 3.71 11.98 -2.56
N ALA A 100 3.04 10.86 -2.83
CA ALA A 100 1.95 10.82 -3.80
C ALA A 100 0.86 9.83 -3.38
N ARG A 101 -0.37 10.03 -3.87
CA ARG A 101 -1.47 9.07 -3.71
C ARG A 101 -2.33 9.02 -4.96
N ALA A 102 -2.87 7.84 -5.24
CA ALA A 102 -3.93 7.71 -6.23
C ALA A 102 -5.19 8.46 -5.79
N VAL A 103 -5.86 9.04 -6.78
CA VAL A 103 -7.19 9.63 -6.67
C VAL A 103 -8.03 9.09 -7.83
N TYR A 104 -9.29 8.77 -7.55
CA TYR A 104 -10.24 8.25 -8.52
C TYR A 104 -11.49 9.11 -8.49
N ASP A 105 -11.71 9.91 -9.53
CA ASP A 105 -12.82 10.86 -9.62
C ASP A 105 -12.90 11.78 -8.38
N GLY A 106 -11.74 12.29 -7.94
CA GLY A 106 -11.62 13.14 -6.76
C GLY A 106 -11.66 12.41 -5.40
N VAL A 107 -11.78 11.08 -5.39
CA VAL A 107 -11.75 10.26 -4.15
C VAL A 107 -10.35 9.68 -3.93
N PRO A 108 -9.67 10.00 -2.82
CA PRO A 108 -8.36 9.42 -2.51
C PRO A 108 -8.40 7.91 -2.28
N GLY A 109 -7.41 7.19 -2.80
CA GLY A 109 -7.30 5.74 -2.68
C GLY A 109 -5.87 5.22 -2.69
N HIS A 110 -5.72 3.90 -2.87
CA HIS A 110 -4.43 3.23 -3.04
C HIS A 110 -4.05 3.13 -4.53
N PRO A 111 -2.74 3.05 -4.86
CA PRO A 111 -1.61 3.06 -3.93
C PRO A 111 -1.25 4.44 -3.39
N VAL A 112 -0.54 4.44 -2.27
CA VAL A 112 0.09 5.62 -1.65
C VAL A 112 1.60 5.42 -1.71
N VAL A 113 2.35 6.46 -2.03
CA VAL A 113 3.82 6.43 -2.08
C VAL A 113 4.39 7.39 -1.05
N VAL A 114 5.30 6.88 -0.21
CA VAL A 114 5.92 7.62 0.88
C VAL A 114 7.45 7.51 0.79
N ALA A 115 8.12 8.64 0.58
CA ALA A 115 9.59 8.72 0.66
C ALA A 115 10.12 8.37 2.06
N HIS A 116 11.29 7.73 2.10
CA HIS A 116 11.95 7.21 3.30
C HIS A 116 12.07 8.24 4.44
N GLN A 117 12.36 9.50 4.09
CA GLN A 117 12.49 10.61 5.03
C GLN A 117 11.26 10.85 5.92
N TYR A 118 10.07 10.36 5.54
CA TYR A 118 8.85 10.48 6.33
C TYR A 118 8.46 9.22 7.07
N TRP A 119 9.17 8.10 6.93
CA TRP A 119 8.76 6.85 7.55
C TRP A 119 8.72 6.96 9.07
N ALA A 120 9.69 7.63 9.69
CA ALA A 120 9.67 7.89 11.13
C ALA A 120 8.43 8.71 11.55
N GLU A 121 8.17 9.83 10.87
CA GLU A 121 7.00 10.69 11.14
C GLU A 121 5.67 9.94 10.96
N LEU A 122 5.57 9.15 9.89
CA LEU A 122 4.42 8.30 9.62
C LEU A 122 4.23 7.29 10.76
N LEU A 123 5.27 6.55 11.13
CA LEU A 123 5.24 5.50 12.17
C LEU A 123 4.90 6.04 13.57
N ASP A 124 5.35 7.25 13.90
CA ASP A 124 5.02 7.93 15.18
C ASP A 124 3.54 8.32 15.24
N GLY A 125 2.91 8.57 14.10
CA GLY A 125 1.51 8.94 13.99
C GLY A 125 0.51 7.77 14.00
N LEU A 126 0.98 6.53 13.76
CA LEU A 126 0.11 5.35 13.59
C LEU A 126 -0.50 4.86 14.90
N HIS A 127 -1.83 4.75 14.94
CA HIS A 127 -2.57 4.22 16.09
C HIS A 127 -3.81 3.45 15.61
N GLY A 128 -4.04 2.25 16.16
CA GLY A 128 -5.24 1.47 15.86
C GLY A 128 -5.37 1.11 14.38
N ASP A 129 -6.56 1.33 13.84
CA ASP A 129 -6.89 1.08 12.43
C ASP A 129 -6.57 2.26 11.49
N GLU A 130 -5.87 3.28 11.99
CA GLU A 130 -5.41 4.38 11.16
C GLU A 130 -4.16 3.94 10.37
N GLY A 131 -4.32 3.76 9.07
CA GLY A 131 -3.20 3.70 8.13
C GLY A 131 -2.59 5.08 7.87
N ALA A 132 -1.93 5.27 6.73
CA ALA A 132 -1.31 6.55 6.38
C ALA A 132 -2.30 7.73 6.18
N ARG A 133 -3.61 7.50 6.26
CA ARG A 133 -4.66 8.50 5.99
C ARG A 133 -4.48 9.79 6.79
N ARG A 134 -4.28 9.70 8.10
CA ARG A 134 -4.12 10.87 8.98
C ARG A 134 -2.85 11.65 8.66
N PHE A 135 -1.75 10.93 8.46
CA PHE A 135 -0.47 11.51 8.04
C PHE A 135 -0.62 12.30 6.73
N LEU A 136 -1.26 11.73 5.71
CA LEU A 136 -1.48 12.40 4.43
C LEU A 136 -2.45 13.60 4.53
N ALA A 137 -3.51 13.48 5.32
CA ALA A 137 -4.52 14.55 5.46
C ALA A 137 -3.98 15.80 6.17
N ALA A 138 -2.93 15.67 6.98
CA ALA A 138 -2.28 16.78 7.66
C ALA A 138 -1.32 17.58 6.75
N ARG A 139 -1.18 17.19 5.48
CA ARG A 139 -0.16 17.69 4.56
C ARG A 139 -0.78 18.32 3.31
N SER A 140 -0.16 19.41 2.86
CA SER A 140 -0.53 20.12 1.62
C SER A 140 0.42 19.83 0.46
N ASP A 141 1.49 19.06 0.70
CA ASP A 141 2.55 18.73 -0.26
C ASP A 141 2.44 17.30 -0.81
N VAL A 142 1.33 16.61 -0.56
CA VAL A 142 1.02 15.29 -1.15
C VAL A 142 0.54 15.49 -2.59
N ILE A 143 1.19 14.83 -3.53
CA ILE A 143 0.75 14.85 -4.93
C ILE A 143 -0.45 13.93 -5.10
N GLU A 144 -1.57 14.51 -5.52
CA GLU A 144 -2.76 13.76 -5.92
C GLU A 144 -2.67 13.38 -7.39
N VAL A 145 -2.78 12.07 -7.66
CA VAL A 145 -2.58 11.51 -9.00
C VAL A 145 -3.90 10.90 -9.47
N GLU A 146 -4.57 11.56 -10.42
CA GLU A 146 -5.82 11.06 -10.99
C GLU A 146 -5.59 9.78 -11.80
N CYS A 147 -6.39 8.76 -11.50
CA CYS A 147 -6.27 7.40 -12.02
C CYS A 147 -7.61 6.77 -12.42
N ALA A 148 -8.72 7.54 -12.44
CA ALA A 148 -10.04 7.04 -12.86
C ALA A 148 -10.09 6.57 -14.33
N ASP A 149 -9.12 6.96 -15.16
CA ASP A 149 -8.93 6.42 -16.51
C ASP A 149 -8.40 4.98 -16.54
N LEU A 150 -7.86 4.49 -15.41
CA LEU A 150 -7.21 3.18 -15.31
C LEU A 150 -7.98 2.20 -14.41
N ALA A 151 -8.51 2.68 -13.28
CA ALA A 151 -9.21 1.85 -12.31
C ALA A 151 -10.27 2.65 -11.56
N THR A 152 -11.11 1.97 -10.80
CA THR A 152 -12.08 2.61 -9.89
C THR A 152 -11.51 2.83 -8.49
N GLY A 153 -10.47 2.06 -8.12
CA GLY A 153 -9.84 2.12 -6.80
C GLY A 153 -10.76 1.71 -5.65
N ARG A 154 -11.86 1.01 -5.98
CA ARG A 154 -12.91 0.67 -5.03
C ARG A 154 -12.50 -0.59 -4.27
N ASP A 155 -12.52 -0.52 -2.94
CA ASP A 155 -12.27 -1.66 -2.09
C ASP A 155 -13.47 -2.63 -2.12
N ILE A 156 -13.16 -3.93 -2.16
CA ILE A 156 -14.15 -4.99 -2.17
C ILE A 156 -14.06 -5.77 -0.85
N ASP A 157 -15.09 -5.64 -0.03
CA ASP A 157 -15.26 -6.45 1.18
C ASP A 157 -15.99 -7.75 0.85
N VAL A 158 -15.27 -8.88 0.93
CA VAL A 158 -15.86 -10.22 0.87
C VAL A 158 -16.15 -10.72 2.29
N ARG A 159 -17.40 -11.15 2.53
CA ARG A 159 -17.82 -11.74 3.82
C ARG A 159 -17.28 -13.17 3.96
#